data_AF-A0A952FRL9-F1
#
_entry.id   AF-A0A952FRL9-F1
#
_cell.length_a   1.000
_cell.length_b   1.000
_cell.length_c   1.000
_cell.angle_alpha   90.00
_cell.angle_beta   90.00
_cell.angle_gamma   90.00
#
_symmetry.space_group_name_H-M   'P 1'
#
loop_
_entity.id
_entity.type
_entity.pdbx_description
1 polymer ?
#
loop_
_entity_poly.entity_id
_entity_poly.type
_entity_poly.pdbx_seq_one_letter_code
_entity_poly.pdbx_strand_id
1 'polypeptide(L)'
;MSEHRRADSVAAFEAGRRALIRQRRQATVIGLVLFLAAILAGGYIGEFFPSKLAAGLPRIGEYLGRTLPTLHWGELLSDSKTQGSVAYWYYRAGSYLVLLWQTAQMAILGTVLGAAAA
;
A
#
# COMPACT_ATOMS: atom_id res chain seq x y z
N MET A 1 -10.15 39.69 -41.14
CA MET A 1 -10.44 38.27 -41.47
C MET A 1 -9.56 37.27 -40.70
N SER A 2 -8.36 37.64 -40.26
CA SER A 2 -7.45 36.79 -39.46
C SER A 2 -7.85 36.65 -37.98
N GLU A 3 -8.54 37.63 -37.38
CA GLU A 3 -8.94 37.57 -35.97
C GLU A 3 -10.09 36.61 -35.67
N HIS A 4 -11.12 36.54 -36.54
CA HIS A 4 -12.22 35.58 -36.37
C HIS A 4 -11.71 34.13 -36.39
N ARG A 5 -10.80 33.81 -37.31
CA ARG A 5 -10.18 32.47 -37.40
C ARG A 5 -9.38 32.10 -36.14
N ARG A 6 -8.79 33.09 -35.46
CA ARG A 6 -8.08 32.89 -34.18
C ARG A 6 -9.07 32.66 -33.04
N ALA A 7 -10.13 33.46 -32.95
CA ALA A 7 -11.18 33.30 -31.94
C ALA A 7 -11.87 31.92 -32.03
N ASP A 8 -12.17 31.46 -33.25
CA ASP A 8 -12.76 30.14 -33.49
C ASP A 8 -11.83 28.99 -33.08
N SER A 9 -10.53 29.12 -33.37
CA SER A 9 -9.52 28.11 -32.99
C SER A 9 -9.32 28.01 -31.47
N VAL A 10 -9.40 29.14 -30.76
CA VAL A 10 -9.32 29.19 -29.29
C VAL A 10 -10.58 28.58 -28.68
N ALA A 11 -11.76 28.89 -29.21
CA ALA A 11 -13.02 28.31 -28.73
C ALA A 11 -13.07 26.78 -28.90
N ALA A 12 -12.59 26.26 -30.02
CA ALA A 12 -12.48 24.82 -30.27
C ALA A 12 -11.49 24.14 -29.30
N PHE A 13 -10.33 24.75 -29.08
CA PHE A 13 -9.34 24.27 -28.11
C PHE A 13 -9.88 24.25 -26.67
N GLU A 14 -10.57 25.31 -26.26
CA GLU A 14 -11.20 25.39 -24.94
C GLU A 14 -12.31 24.35 -24.76
N ALA A 15 -13.13 24.10 -25.78
CA ALA A 15 -14.16 23.08 -25.75
C ALA A 15 -13.55 21.67 -25.55
N GLY A 16 -12.48 21.36 -26.29
CA GLY A 16 -11.73 20.11 -26.13
C GLY A 16 -11.11 19.98 -24.74
N ARG A 17 -10.50 21.05 -24.22
CA ARG A 17 -9.94 21.07 -22.86
C ARG A 17 -11.02 20.85 -21.78
N ARG A 18 -12.18 21.49 -21.92
CA ARG A 18 -13.32 21.30 -21.00
C ARG A 18 -13.84 19.86 -21.02
N ALA A 19 -13.88 19.21 -22.18
CA ALA A 19 -14.28 17.81 -22.32
C ALA A 19 -13.29 16.86 -21.62
N LEU A 20 -11.98 17.04 -21.84
CA LEU A 20 -10.94 16.23 -21.21
C LEU A 20 -10.92 16.38 -19.67
N ILE A 21 -11.10 17.61 -19.17
CA ILE A 21 -11.18 17.85 -17.72
C ILE A 21 -12.41 17.17 -17.12
N ARG A 22 -13.57 17.23 -17.79
CA ARG A 22 -14.79 16.55 -17.34
C ARG A 22 -14.62 15.03 -17.30
N GLN A 23 -14.03 14.44 -18.35
CA GLN A 23 -13.75 13.02 -18.43
C GLN A 23 -12.80 12.56 -17.32
N ARG A 24 -11.68 13.28 -17.12
CA ARG A 24 -10.74 13.00 -16.02
C ARG A 24 -11.41 13.10 -14.66
N ARG A 25 -12.21 14.15 -14.43
CA ARG A 25 -12.92 14.34 -13.16
C ARG A 25 -13.91 13.20 -12.91
N GLN A 26 -14.64 12.74 -13.94
CA GLN A 26 -15.53 11.59 -13.81
C GLN A 26 -14.76 10.32 -13.44
N ALA A 27 -13.66 10.02 -14.13
CA ALA A 27 -12.82 8.86 -13.81
C ALA A 27 -12.26 8.94 -12.38
N THR A 28 -11.78 10.11 -11.95
CA THR A 28 -11.29 10.32 -10.58
C THR A 28 -12.41 10.14 -9.55
N VAL A 29 -13.60 10.69 -9.79
CA VAL A 29 -14.73 10.54 -8.87
C VAL A 29 -15.15 9.07 -8.77
N ILE A 30 -15.25 8.35 -9.90
CA ILE A 30 -15.57 6.92 -9.90
C ILE A 30 -14.50 6.13 -9.14
N GLY A 31 -13.22 6.37 -9.42
CA GLY A 31 -12.12 5.72 -8.71
C GLY A 31 -12.15 6.00 -7.20
N LEU A 32 -12.41 7.25 -6.80
CA LEU A 32 -12.51 7.65 -5.40
C LEU A 32 -13.72 7.00 -4.70
N VAL A 33 -14.88 6.95 -5.37
CA VAL A 33 -16.07 6.28 -4.85
C VAL A 33 -15.82 4.78 -4.65
N LEU A 34 -15.22 4.11 -5.64
CA LEU A 34 -14.87 2.69 -5.53
C LEU A 34 -13.84 2.43 -4.42
N PHE A 35 -12.83 3.30 -4.30
CA PHE A 35 -11.82 3.22 -3.24
C PHE A 35 -12.44 3.39 -1.85
N LEU A 36 -13.31 4.39 -1.66
CA LEU A 36 -14.03 4.59 -0.40
C LEU A 36 -14.94 3.40 -0.08
N ALA A 37 -15.67 2.88 -1.07
CA ALA A 37 -16.50 1.70 -0.90
C ALA A 37 -15.67 0.48 -0.45
N ALA A 38 -14.49 0.27 -1.04
CA ALA A 38 -13.57 -0.79 -0.65
C ALA A 38 -13.04 -0.61 0.79
N ILE A 39 -12.69 0.62 1.19
CA ILE A 39 -12.27 0.92 2.57
C ILE A 39 -13.40 0.62 3.56
N LEU A 40 -14.61 1.08 3.28
CA LEU A 40 -15.76 0.87 4.17
C LEU A 40 -16.12 -0.62 4.28
N ALA A 41 -16.11 -1.34 3.16
CA ALA A 41 -16.32 -2.78 3.14
C ALA A 41 -15.24 -3.51 3.95
N GLY A 42 -13.97 -3.14 3.77
CA GLY A 42 -12.85 -3.72 4.52
C GLY A 42 -12.96 -3.46 6.02
N GLY A 43 -13.31 -2.23 6.42
CA GLY A 43 -13.52 -1.88 7.83
C GLY A 43 -14.68 -2.64 8.47
N TYR A 44 -15.77 -2.84 7.71
CA TYR A 44 -16.95 -3.59 8.17
C TYR A 44 -16.64 -5.09 8.31
N ILE A 45 -16.06 -5.72 7.27
CA ILE A 45 -15.71 -7.15 7.27
C ILE A 45 -14.61 -7.45 8.31
N GLY A 46 -13.63 -6.56 8.44
CA GLY A 46 -12.55 -6.70 9.41
C GLY A 46 -12.95 -6.39 10.85
N GLU A 47 -14.21 -6.05 11.11
CA GLU A 47 -14.74 -5.62 12.42
C GLU A 47 -13.85 -4.57 13.12
N PHE A 48 -13.21 -3.69 12.33
CA PHE A 48 -12.13 -2.80 12.76
C PHE A 48 -12.68 -1.55 13.46
N PHE A 49 -13.52 -1.74 14.48
CA PHE A 49 -14.10 -0.66 15.26
C PHE A 49 -13.12 -0.20 16.35
N PRO A 50 -12.97 1.12 16.61
CA PRO A 50 -12.05 1.64 17.62
C PRO A 50 -12.22 1.00 19.01
N SER A 51 -13.45 0.67 19.39
CA SER A 51 -13.78 -0.01 20.64
C SER A 51 -13.25 -1.45 20.70
N LYS A 52 -13.39 -2.21 19.61
CA LYS A 52 -12.83 -3.57 19.50
C LYS A 52 -11.30 -3.55 19.43
N LEU A 53 -10.73 -2.53 18.80
CA LEU A 53 -9.28 -2.34 18.75
C LEU A 53 -8.68 -2.07 20.13
N ALA A 54 -9.31 -1.18 20.91
CA ALA A 54 -8.89 -0.90 22.28
C ALA A 54 -9.02 -2.14 23.18
N ALA A 55 -10.08 -2.91 23.04
CA ALA A 55 -10.28 -4.16 23.79
C ALA A 55 -9.33 -5.29 23.33
N GLY A 56 -8.95 -5.31 22.06
CA GLY A 56 -8.03 -6.28 21.48
C GLY A 56 -6.55 -5.98 21.76
N LEU A 57 -6.20 -4.71 22.00
CA LEU A 57 -4.82 -4.26 22.19
C LEU A 57 -4.08 -5.00 23.32
N PRO A 58 -4.67 -5.21 24.52
CA PRO A 58 -4.02 -5.97 25.59
C PRO A 58 -3.78 -7.44 25.19
N ARG A 59 -4.73 -8.06 24.48
CA ARG A 59 -4.61 -9.44 23.98
C ARG A 59 -3.51 -9.57 22.93
N ILE A 60 -3.37 -8.58 22.06
CA ILE A 60 -2.27 -8.52 21.10
C ILE A 60 -0.94 -8.43 21.84
N GLY A 61 -0.85 -7.59 22.87
CA GLY A 61 0.35 -7.49 23.72
C GLY A 61 0.71 -8.81 24.41
N GLU A 62 -0.27 -9.52 24.96
CA GLU A 62 -0.06 -10.82 25.60
C GLU A 62 0.40 -11.88 24.59
N TYR A 63 -0.22 -11.92 23.40
CA TYR A 63 0.19 -12.81 22.32
C TYR A 63 1.62 -12.49 21.85
N LEU A 64 1.93 -11.22 21.60
CA LEU A 64 3.27 -10.78 21.24
C LEU A 64 4.30 -11.13 22.31
N GLY A 65 3.97 -10.95 23.59
CA GLY A 65 4.84 -11.35 24.70
C GLY A 65 5.13 -12.86 24.73
N ARG A 66 4.19 -13.70 24.30
CA ARG A 66 4.38 -15.16 24.21
C ARG A 66 5.09 -15.60 22.93
N THR A 67 4.91 -14.87 21.84
CA THR A 67 5.48 -15.22 20.53
C THR A 67 6.87 -14.65 20.32
N LEU A 68 7.17 -13.48 20.89
CA LEU A 68 8.49 -12.87 20.75
C LEU A 68 9.54 -13.68 21.52
N PRO A 69 10.69 -13.94 20.89
CA PRO A 69 11.77 -14.65 21.57
C PRO A 69 12.34 -13.79 22.71
N THR A 70 12.77 -14.43 23.78
CA THR A 70 13.56 -13.78 24.83
C THR A 70 14.93 -13.42 24.29
N LEU A 71 15.14 -12.13 23.98
CA LEU A 71 16.41 -11.60 23.52
C LEU A 71 17.26 -11.16 24.72
N HIS A 72 18.50 -11.59 24.78
CA HIS A 72 19.43 -11.19 25.84
C HIS A 72 20.24 -9.99 25.35
N TRP A 73 20.05 -8.83 26.00
CA TRP A 73 20.69 -7.56 25.59
C TRP A 73 22.22 -7.64 25.45
N GLY A 74 22.88 -8.47 26.28
CA GLY A 74 24.33 -8.70 26.21
C GLY A 74 24.79 -9.59 25.05
N GLU A 75 23.89 -10.35 24.43
CA GLU A 75 24.19 -11.37 23.40
C GLU A 75 23.46 -11.10 22.07
N LEU A 76 22.82 -9.93 21.93
CA LEU A 76 22.05 -9.58 20.73
C LEU A 76 22.83 -9.74 19.41
N LEU A 77 24.10 -9.35 19.44
CA LEU A 77 25.02 -9.39 18.29
C LEU A 77 25.87 -10.67 18.26
N SER A 78 25.61 -11.63 19.14
CA SER A 78 26.28 -12.93 19.14
C SER A 78 25.86 -13.77 17.93
N ASP A 79 26.62 -14.82 17.64
CA ASP A 79 26.39 -15.69 16.49
C ASP A 79 25.02 -16.42 16.58
N SER A 80 24.60 -16.94 15.43
CA SER A 80 23.42 -17.76 15.14
C SER A 80 23.26 -19.03 15.97
N LYS A 81 24.27 -19.40 16.77
CA LYS A 81 24.22 -20.54 17.71
C LYS A 81 23.86 -20.13 19.14
N THR A 82 23.87 -18.83 19.44
CA THR A 82 23.67 -18.29 20.79
C THR A 82 22.19 -18.04 21.04
N GLN A 83 21.59 -18.75 21.98
CA GLN A 83 20.17 -18.58 22.30
C GLN A 83 19.92 -17.18 22.89
N GLY A 84 19.02 -16.42 22.24
CA GLY A 84 18.72 -15.04 22.61
C GLY A 84 19.50 -13.98 21.83
N SER A 85 20.31 -14.37 20.84
CA SER A 85 20.85 -13.46 19.83
C SER A 85 19.86 -13.20 18.70
N VAL A 86 20.00 -12.05 18.02
CA VAL A 86 19.20 -11.74 16.83
C VAL A 86 19.55 -12.68 15.68
N ALA A 87 20.83 -13.04 15.55
CA ALA A 87 21.30 -13.97 14.52
C ALA A 87 20.70 -15.38 14.68
N TYR A 88 20.46 -15.82 15.92
CA TYR A 88 19.77 -17.08 16.19
C TYR A 88 18.32 -17.04 15.71
N TRP A 89 17.62 -15.93 15.95
CA TRP A 89 16.25 -15.75 15.49
C TRP A 89 16.14 -15.64 13.96
N TYR A 90 17.08 -14.93 13.34
CA TYR A 90 17.15 -14.69 11.90
C TYR A 90 18.14 -15.62 11.17
N TYR A 91 18.27 -16.87 11.62
CA TYR A 91 19.26 -17.82 11.08
C TYR A 91 19.15 -18.04 9.55
N ARG A 92 17.98 -17.79 8.95
CA ARG A 92 17.72 -17.88 7.50
C ARG A 92 17.39 -16.54 6.83
N ALA A 93 17.79 -15.42 7.42
CA ALA A 93 17.53 -14.08 6.88
C ALA A 93 17.84 -13.96 5.38
N GLY A 94 18.96 -14.53 4.92
CA GLY A 94 19.33 -14.52 3.50
C GLY A 94 18.26 -15.14 2.59
N SER A 95 17.73 -16.31 2.94
CA SER A 95 16.64 -16.94 2.17
C SER A 95 15.38 -16.09 2.19
N TYR A 96 15.03 -15.50 3.34
CA TYR A 96 13.85 -14.64 3.45
C TYR A 96 13.99 -13.36 2.63
N LEU A 97 15.18 -12.75 2.59
CA LEU A 97 15.45 -11.58 1.75
C LEU A 97 15.29 -11.92 0.27
N VAL A 98 15.75 -13.09 -0.18
CA VAL A 98 15.56 -13.53 -1.57
C VAL A 98 14.07 -13.69 -1.89
N LEU A 99 13.29 -14.29 -0.98
CA LEU A 99 11.83 -14.40 -1.17
C LEU A 99 11.16 -13.03 -1.21
N LEU A 100 11.52 -12.11 -0.31
CA LEU A 100 10.98 -10.75 -0.31
C LEU A 100 11.32 -10.01 -1.61
N TRP A 101 12.53 -10.20 -2.12
CA TRP A 101 12.94 -9.64 -3.40
C TRP A 101 12.07 -10.17 -4.55
N GLN A 102 11.78 -11.47 -4.57
CA GLN A 102 10.88 -12.06 -5.57
C GLN A 102 9.47 -11.47 -5.49
N THR A 103 8.92 -11.27 -4.28
CA THR A 103 7.61 -10.63 -4.10
C THR A 103 7.63 -9.17 -4.60
N ALA A 104 8.69 -8.42 -4.31
CA ALA A 104 8.85 -7.06 -4.79
C ALA A 104 8.88 -7.02 -6.34
N GLN A 105 9.60 -7.94 -6.97
CA GLN A 105 9.63 -8.06 -8.44
C GLN A 105 8.23 -8.32 -9.02
N MET A 106 7.47 -9.24 -8.44
CA MET A 106 6.09 -9.51 -8.88
C MET A 106 5.18 -8.28 -8.72
N ALA A 107 5.29 -7.57 -7.61
CA ALA A 107 4.51 -6.35 -7.38
C ALA A 107 4.86 -5.23 -8.37
N ILE A 108 6.16 -5.06 -8.66
CA ILE A 108 6.64 -4.09 -9.67
C ILE A 108 6.09 -4.45 -11.05
N LEU A 109 6.24 -5.71 -11.47
CA LEU A 109 5.72 -6.18 -12.76
C LEU A 109 4.21 -5.98 -12.86
N GLY A 110 3.45 -6.37 -11.84
CA GLY A 110 2.00 -6.17 -11.80
C GLY A 110 1.60 -4.70 -11.91
N THR A 111 2.32 -3.80 -11.23
CA THR A 111 2.05 -2.35 -11.27
C THR A 111 2.36 -1.75 -12.63
N VAL A 112 3.50 -2.12 -13.23
CA VAL A 112 3.89 -1.63 -14.56
C VAL A 112 2.92 -2.11 -15.63
N LEU A 113 2.55 -3.39 -15.61
CA LEU A 113 1.56 -3.94 -16.54
C LEU A 113 0.19 -3.29 -16.35
N GLY A 114 -0.26 -3.09 -15.11
CA GLY A 114 -1.50 -2.39 -14.81
C GLY A 114 -1.50 -0.93 -15.29
N ALA A 115 -0.39 -0.21 -15.09
CA ALA A 115 -0.24 1.17 -15.56
C ALA A 115 -0.16 1.28 -17.08
N ALA A 116 0.43 0.30 -17.76
CA ALA A 116 0.50 0.27 -19.22
C ALA A 116 -0.85 -0.05 -19.89
N ALA A 117 -1.75 -0.75 -19.19
CA ALA A 117 -3.07 -1.13 -19.70
C ALA A 117 -4.18 -0.09 -19.40
N ALA A 118 -3.92 0.87 -18.51
CA ALA A 118 -4.86 1.91 -18.06
C ALA A 118 -4.87 3.13 -19.00
#